data_AF-A0A8S4P4R0-F1
#
_entry.id   AF-A0A8S4P4R0-F1
#
_cell.length_a   1.000
_cell.length_b   1.000
_cell.length_c   1.000
_cell.angle_alpha   90.00
_cell.angle_beta   90.00
_cell.angle_gamma   90.00
#
_symmetry.space_group_name_H-M   'P 1'
#
loop_
_entity.id
_entity.type
_entity.pdbx_description
1 polymer ?
#
loop_
_entity_poly.entity_id
_entity_poly.type
_entity_poly.pdbx_seq_one_letter_code
_entity_poly.pdbx_strand_id
1 'polypeptide(L)'
;MAQRSPNAPTPKRRRSSTADVFEFGTSSPGQGTPPSNAKLRQIIANQNAILKLMEEEKAHRMKKEEDAHKKFERNPHIAALVPVCIRSCTTLLNLDPWNFDAKFIAPENMQLNRKVTEEILKHNDKWSITVVEAHLKRYFNIKRTYSRRANRPGASLKHKEQITRRNRLTRKLKSRKDALGMLESEWSETKIARVGAILTEEYISSDEEDINEEDSSLKPNCRPKLVKKLTWESDRLCKVKQALDEKYRSKLSKASKKNFAKSTRGKATSIREAPENAPSWTLKL
;
A
#
# COMPACT_ATOMS: atom_id res chain seq x y z
N MET A 1 -56.19 -33.93 -15.29
CA MET A 1 -55.40 -35.17 -15.06
C MET A 1 -53.95 -34.80 -14.82
N ALA A 2 -53.26 -35.57 -13.98
CA ALA A 2 -51.86 -35.42 -13.54
C ALA A 2 -51.65 -34.29 -12.50
N GLN A 3 -51.73 -34.53 -11.18
CA GLN A 3 -51.01 -35.44 -10.27
C GLN A 3 -50.21 -34.56 -9.29
N ARG A 4 -50.79 -34.39 -8.10
CA ARG A 4 -50.18 -33.77 -6.92
C ARG A 4 -49.04 -34.67 -6.45
N SER A 5 -47.84 -34.12 -6.35
CA SER A 5 -46.71 -34.80 -5.70
C SER A 5 -46.74 -34.52 -4.18
N PRO A 6 -46.40 -35.50 -3.32
CA PRO A 6 -46.64 -35.42 -1.89
C PRO A 6 -45.49 -34.76 -1.11
N ASN A 7 -45.87 -34.13 0.00
CA ASN A 7 -45.05 -33.42 0.97
C ASN A 7 -43.84 -34.23 1.47
N ALA A 8 -42.66 -33.61 1.45
CA ALA A 8 -41.46 -34.10 2.12
C ALA A 8 -41.56 -33.91 3.64
N PRO A 9 -41.13 -34.88 4.46
CA PRO A 9 -41.26 -34.81 5.91
C PRO A 9 -40.17 -33.93 6.55
N THR A 10 -40.61 -32.96 7.35
CA THR A 10 -39.79 -32.14 8.24
C THR A 10 -39.06 -33.01 9.30
N PRO A 11 -37.78 -32.76 9.59
CA PRO A 11 -37.05 -33.49 10.62
C PRO A 11 -37.59 -33.16 12.02
N LYS A 12 -37.99 -34.23 12.72
CA LYS A 12 -38.51 -34.22 14.09
C LYS A 12 -37.50 -33.60 15.06
N ARG A 13 -37.91 -32.50 15.67
CA ARG A 13 -37.27 -31.83 16.81
C ARG A 13 -37.26 -32.80 18.00
N ARG A 14 -36.12 -33.47 18.26
CA ARG A 14 -35.90 -34.26 19.48
C ARG A 14 -35.88 -33.30 20.68
N ARG A 15 -37.02 -33.19 21.36
CA ARG A 15 -37.09 -32.72 22.75
C ARG A 15 -36.64 -33.88 23.64
N SER A 16 -35.40 -33.86 24.11
CA SER A 16 -35.01 -34.67 25.27
C SER A 16 -35.56 -33.99 26.52
N SER A 17 -36.77 -34.40 26.86
CA SER A 17 -37.37 -34.25 28.18
C SER A 17 -36.74 -35.31 29.08
N THR A 18 -35.78 -34.91 29.90
CA THR A 18 -35.43 -35.61 31.14
C THR A 18 -35.50 -34.55 32.23
N ALA A 19 -36.72 -34.35 32.73
CA ALA A 19 -36.93 -33.78 34.03
C ALA A 19 -36.56 -34.87 35.04
N ASP A 20 -35.27 -34.96 35.38
CA ASP A 20 -34.89 -35.65 36.59
C ASP A 20 -35.33 -34.77 37.76
N VAL A 21 -36.36 -35.27 38.42
CA VAL A 21 -36.83 -34.85 39.74
C VAL A 21 -35.62 -34.83 40.67
N PHE A 22 -35.13 -33.64 40.97
CA PHE A 22 -34.13 -33.46 42.02
C PHE A 22 -34.85 -33.66 43.35
N GLU A 23 -34.75 -34.86 43.89
CA GLU A 23 -35.05 -35.14 45.29
C GLU A 23 -34.24 -34.17 46.15
N PHE A 24 -34.93 -33.32 46.90
CA PHE A 24 -34.33 -32.56 47.99
C PHE A 24 -34.01 -33.53 49.14
N GLY A 25 -32.94 -34.28 48.96
CA GLY A 25 -32.24 -34.93 50.06
C GLY A 25 -31.65 -33.84 50.95
N THR A 26 -32.25 -33.62 52.11
CA THR A 26 -31.71 -32.85 53.22
C THR A 26 -30.51 -33.60 53.82
N SER A 27 -29.41 -33.63 53.07
CA SER A 27 -28.14 -34.14 53.54
C SER A 27 -27.37 -33.01 54.22
N SER A 28 -27.19 -33.18 55.52
CA SER A 28 -26.27 -32.54 56.45
C SER A 28 -25.02 -31.90 55.80
N PRO A 29 -24.50 -30.77 56.31
CA PRO A 29 -23.27 -30.14 55.82
C PRO A 29 -22.06 -31.02 56.14
N GLY A 30 -21.88 -32.08 55.35
CA GLY A 30 -20.69 -32.89 55.31
C GLY A 30 -19.55 -32.03 54.78
N GLN A 31 -18.55 -31.84 55.63
CA GLN A 31 -17.29 -31.19 55.33
C GLN A 31 -16.77 -31.64 53.96
N GLY A 32 -16.87 -30.76 52.96
CA GLY A 32 -16.23 -30.96 51.67
C GLY A 32 -14.73 -30.98 51.91
N THR A 33 -14.11 -32.16 51.84
CA THR A 33 -12.65 -32.27 51.88
C THR A 33 -12.06 -31.37 50.79
N PRO A 34 -11.05 -30.54 51.12
CA PRO A 34 -10.46 -29.64 50.15
C PRO A 34 -10.01 -30.45 48.93
N PRO A 35 -10.29 -29.97 47.70
CA PRO A 35 -9.93 -30.71 46.51
C PRO A 35 -8.44 -31.04 46.58
N SER A 36 -8.13 -32.34 46.48
CA SER A 36 -6.76 -32.84 46.45
C SER A 36 -5.91 -31.96 45.54
N ASN A 37 -4.67 -31.68 45.93
CA ASN A 37 -3.73 -30.84 45.19
C ASN A 37 -3.65 -31.24 43.69
N ALA A 38 -3.84 -32.53 43.39
CA ALA A 38 -3.96 -33.06 42.03
C ALA A 38 -5.19 -32.55 41.26
N LYS A 39 -6.37 -32.50 41.91
CA LYS A 39 -7.60 -31.94 41.32
C LYS A 39 -7.46 -30.44 41.05
N LEU A 40 -6.82 -29.69 41.94
CA LEU A 40 -6.56 -28.26 41.72
C LEU A 40 -5.62 -28.01 40.54
N ARG A 41 -4.54 -28.80 40.40
CA ARG A 41 -3.64 -28.74 39.25
C ARG A 41 -4.36 -29.06 37.94
N GLN A 42 -5.25 -30.05 37.95
CA GLN A 42 -6.07 -30.38 36.79
C GLN A 42 -7.01 -29.23 36.39
N ILE A 43 -7.65 -28.57 37.36
CA ILE A 43 -8.53 -27.42 37.10
C ILE A 43 -7.75 -26.26 36.48
N ILE A 44 -6.57 -25.93 37.02
CA ILE A 44 -5.71 -24.87 36.48
C ILE A 44 -5.25 -25.22 35.06
N ALA A 45 -4.86 -26.47 34.82
CA ALA A 45 -4.47 -26.94 33.49
C ALA A 45 -5.62 -26.79 32.47
N ASN A 46 -6.84 -27.16 32.86
CA ASN A 46 -8.04 -27.03 32.02
C ASN A 46 -8.37 -25.55 31.74
N GLN A 47 -8.27 -24.66 32.73
CA GLN A 47 -8.50 -23.21 32.55
C GLN A 47 -7.49 -22.59 31.57
N ASN A 48 -6.21 -22.95 31.69
CA ASN A 48 -5.17 -22.49 30.76
C ASN A 48 -5.41 -23.01 29.33
N ALA A 49 -5.89 -24.24 29.18
CA ALA A 49 -6.25 -24.79 27.87
C ALA A 49 -7.42 -24.03 27.23
N ILE A 50 -8.44 -23.66 28.02
CA ILE A 50 -9.58 -22.85 27.55
C ILE A 50 -9.12 -21.46 27.09
N LEU A 51 -8.28 -20.79 27.88
CA LEU A 51 -7.74 -19.48 27.53
C LEU A 51 -6.95 -19.53 26.21
N LYS A 52 -6.14 -20.57 26.03
CA LYS A 52 -5.39 -20.77 24.78
C LYS A 52 -6.31 -20.97 23.58
N LEU A 53 -7.37 -21.78 23.71
CA LEU A 53 -8.36 -21.98 22.65
C LEU A 53 -9.08 -20.66 22.29
N MET A 54 -9.40 -19.82 23.27
CA MET A 54 -9.99 -18.51 23.03
C MET A 54 -9.04 -17.56 22.27
N GLU A 55 -7.76 -17.56 22.61
CA GLU A 55 -6.75 -16.77 21.88
C GLU A 55 -6.57 -17.24 20.44
N GLU A 56 -6.53 -18.56 20.23
CA GLU A 56 -6.45 -19.18 18.89
C GLU A 56 -7.70 -18.86 18.05
N GLU A 57 -8.90 -18.93 18.63
CA GLU A 57 -10.15 -18.56 17.94
C GLU A 57 -10.15 -17.08 17.55
N LYS A 58 -9.71 -16.21 18.47
CA LYS A 58 -9.59 -14.77 18.20
C LYS A 58 -8.60 -14.49 17.08
N ALA A 59 -7.44 -15.16 17.09
CA ALA A 59 -6.45 -15.06 16.01
C ALA A 59 -7.00 -15.54 14.67
N HIS A 60 -7.76 -16.64 14.66
CA HIS A 60 -8.40 -17.15 13.44
C HIS A 60 -9.48 -16.20 12.89
N ARG A 61 -10.30 -15.59 13.76
CA ARG A 61 -11.27 -14.56 13.37
C ARG A 61 -10.59 -13.34 12.76
N MET A 62 -9.54 -12.84 13.41
CA MET A 62 -8.74 -11.71 12.90
C MET A 62 -8.13 -12.02 11.53
N LYS A 63 -7.57 -13.22 11.33
CA LYS A 63 -7.00 -13.64 10.06
C LYS A 63 -8.06 -13.75 8.95
N LYS A 64 -9.23 -14.32 9.26
CA LYS A 64 -10.35 -14.43 8.32
C LYS A 64 -10.87 -13.05 7.89
N GLU A 65 -10.94 -12.10 8.82
CA GLU A 65 -11.25 -10.71 8.53
C GLU A 65 -10.18 -10.07 7.63
N GLU A 66 -8.90 -10.26 7.95
CA GLU A 66 -7.78 -9.73 7.15
C GLU A 66 -7.79 -10.27 5.71
N ASP A 67 -8.11 -11.56 5.51
CA ASP A 67 -8.20 -12.17 4.19
C ASP A 67 -9.44 -11.68 3.41
N ALA A 68 -10.57 -11.48 4.10
CA ALA A 68 -11.76 -10.85 3.51
C ALA A 68 -11.48 -9.39 3.11
N HIS A 69 -10.73 -8.66 3.93
CA HIS A 69 -10.24 -7.31 3.65
C HIS A 69 -9.37 -7.27 2.39
N LYS A 70 -8.38 -8.15 2.28
CA LYS A 70 -7.50 -8.24 1.11
C LYS A 70 -8.28 -8.57 -0.16
N LYS A 71 -9.29 -9.43 -0.07
CA LYS A 71 -10.15 -9.80 -1.21
C LYS A 71 -11.05 -8.63 -1.65
N PHE A 72 -11.52 -7.82 -0.71
CA PHE A 72 -12.43 -6.69 -0.98
C PHE A 72 -11.68 -5.43 -1.42
N GLU A 73 -10.48 -5.16 -0.89
CA GLU A 73 -9.57 -4.09 -1.38
C GLU A 73 -9.15 -4.31 -2.84
N ARG A 74 -9.10 -5.56 -3.30
CA ARG A 74 -8.84 -5.92 -4.69
C ARG A 74 -10.02 -5.67 -5.62
N ASN A 75 -11.21 -5.35 -5.10
CA ASN A 75 -12.35 -4.96 -5.95
C ASN A 75 -12.12 -3.52 -6.48
N PRO A 76 -11.80 -3.35 -7.78
CA PRO A 76 -11.41 -2.06 -8.34
C PRO A 76 -12.52 -1.02 -8.26
N HIS A 77 -13.78 -1.45 -8.28
CA HIS A 77 -14.94 -0.56 -8.21
C HIS A 77 -15.06 0.08 -6.83
N ILE A 78 -14.89 -0.70 -5.77
CA ILE A 78 -14.98 -0.24 -4.38
C ILE A 78 -13.78 0.63 -4.04
N ALA A 79 -12.57 0.21 -4.45
CA ALA A 79 -11.36 0.98 -4.27
C ALA A 79 -11.43 2.38 -4.92
N ALA A 80 -12.18 2.53 -6.02
CA ALA A 80 -12.40 3.80 -6.69
C ALA A 80 -13.52 4.64 -6.05
N LEU A 81 -14.65 4.02 -5.67
CA LEU A 81 -15.83 4.74 -5.20
C LEU A 81 -15.77 5.16 -3.74
N VAL A 82 -15.27 4.32 -2.83
CA VAL A 82 -15.24 4.63 -1.40
C VAL A 82 -14.52 5.97 -1.11
N PRO A 83 -13.35 6.27 -1.71
CA PRO A 83 -12.70 7.58 -1.53
C PRO A 83 -13.50 8.76 -2.09
N VAL A 84 -14.32 8.55 -3.12
CA VAL A 84 -15.22 9.58 -3.65
C VAL A 84 -16.34 9.85 -2.66
N CYS A 85 -17.00 8.80 -2.17
CA CYS A 85 -18.05 8.92 -1.16
C CYS A 85 -17.55 9.59 0.12
N ILE A 86 -16.37 9.22 0.62
CA ILE A 86 -15.76 9.88 1.79
C ILE A 86 -15.54 11.38 1.54
N ARG A 87 -15.02 11.76 0.36
CA ARG A 87 -14.85 13.18 -0.01
C ARG A 87 -16.18 13.91 -0.05
N SER A 88 -17.19 13.32 -0.68
CA SER A 88 -18.53 13.91 -0.77
C SER A 88 -19.16 14.07 0.61
N CYS A 89 -19.18 13.02 1.44
CA CYS A 89 -19.74 13.09 2.80
C CYS A 89 -19.01 14.14 3.65
N THR A 90 -17.68 14.18 3.63
CA THR A 90 -16.92 15.17 4.40
C THR A 90 -17.12 16.61 3.93
N THR A 91 -17.44 16.83 2.65
CA THR A 91 -17.67 18.18 2.10
C THR A 91 -19.14 18.61 2.23
N LEU A 92 -20.09 17.72 1.93
CA LEU A 92 -21.52 18.01 1.92
C LEU A 92 -22.12 18.13 3.32
N LEU A 93 -21.60 17.38 4.29
CA LEU A 93 -22.12 17.40 5.65
C LEU A 93 -21.58 18.58 6.47
N ASN A 94 -20.73 19.43 5.87
CA ASN A 94 -20.05 20.55 6.53
C ASN A 94 -19.48 20.17 7.90
N LEU A 95 -18.99 18.93 8.01
CA LEU A 95 -18.48 18.39 9.26
C LEU A 95 -17.18 19.11 9.59
N ASP A 96 -17.02 19.51 10.85
CA ASP A 96 -15.78 20.11 11.32
C ASP A 96 -14.59 19.29 10.85
N PRO A 97 -13.53 19.92 10.32
CA PRO A 97 -12.39 19.19 9.82
C PRO A 97 -11.80 18.37 10.97
N TRP A 98 -11.42 17.13 10.68
CA TRP A 98 -10.69 16.31 11.63
C TRP A 98 -9.60 17.10 12.35
N ASN A 99 -9.46 16.86 13.65
CA ASN A 99 -8.31 17.34 14.40
C ASN A 99 -7.07 16.54 13.93
N PHE A 100 -6.27 17.17 13.07
CA PHE A 100 -5.08 16.57 12.47
C PHE A 100 -3.87 16.54 13.42
N ASP A 101 -3.94 17.21 14.58
CA ASP A 101 -2.93 17.11 15.62
C ASP A 101 -3.12 15.83 16.44
N ALA A 102 -4.37 15.42 16.64
CA ALA A 102 -4.74 14.18 17.30
C ALA A 102 -4.55 12.91 16.41
N LYS A 103 -4.64 11.72 17.03
CA LYS A 103 -4.64 10.43 16.32
C LYS A 103 -6.02 10.17 15.69
N PHE A 104 -6.09 9.31 14.68
CA PHE A 104 -7.35 8.89 14.04
C PHE A 104 -8.37 8.31 15.04
N ILE A 105 -7.88 7.65 16.09
CA ILE A 105 -8.68 6.97 17.14
C ILE A 105 -8.93 7.92 18.33
N ALA A 106 -8.59 9.21 18.23
CA ALA A 106 -8.91 10.16 19.29
C ALA A 106 -10.45 10.34 19.39
N PRO A 107 -11.00 10.59 20.59
CA PRO A 107 -12.45 10.68 20.79
C PRO A 107 -13.15 11.65 19.84
N GLU A 108 -12.57 12.84 19.63
CA GLU A 108 -13.05 13.87 18.70
C GLU A 108 -13.16 13.34 17.26
N ASN A 109 -12.09 12.69 16.79
CA ASN A 109 -12.03 12.13 15.45
C ASN A 109 -12.94 10.90 15.30
N MET A 110 -13.08 10.09 16.33
CA MET A 110 -13.96 8.90 16.32
C MET A 110 -15.43 9.25 16.13
N GLN A 111 -15.91 10.33 16.77
CA GLN A 111 -17.28 10.79 16.58
C GLN A 111 -17.54 11.16 15.12
N LEU A 112 -16.61 11.89 14.50
CA LEU A 112 -16.67 12.24 13.10
C LEU A 112 -16.58 11.00 12.19
N ASN A 113 -15.65 10.09 12.50
CA ASN A 113 -15.48 8.86 11.73
C ASN A 113 -16.76 8.03 11.72
N ARG A 114 -17.41 7.90 12.87
CA ARG A 114 -18.68 7.19 13.02
C ARG A 114 -19.77 7.81 12.14
N LYS A 115 -19.95 9.12 12.20
CA LYS A 115 -20.93 9.84 11.36
C LYS A 115 -20.69 9.62 9.87
N VAL A 116 -19.44 9.73 9.42
CA VAL A 116 -19.08 9.53 8.01
C VAL A 116 -19.31 8.08 7.58
N THR A 117 -18.91 7.10 8.41
CA THR A 117 -19.13 5.68 8.13
C THR A 117 -20.62 5.34 8.06
N GLU A 118 -21.41 5.82 9.01
CA GLU A 118 -22.87 5.63 9.03
C GLU A 118 -23.52 6.21 7.77
N GLU A 119 -23.14 7.42 7.37
CA GLU A 119 -23.70 8.04 6.16
C GLU A 119 -23.35 7.30 4.88
N ILE A 120 -22.10 6.84 4.75
CA ILE A 120 -21.67 6.07 3.59
C ILE A 120 -22.47 4.76 3.49
N LEU A 121 -22.66 4.07 4.62
CA LEU A 121 -23.33 2.79 4.68
C LEU A 121 -24.85 2.89 4.48
N LYS A 122 -25.50 4.01 4.85
CA LYS A 122 -26.92 4.26 4.52
C LYS A 122 -27.20 4.13 3.03
N HIS A 123 -26.26 4.57 2.19
CA HIS A 123 -26.38 4.52 0.74
C HIS A 123 -25.65 3.34 0.10
N ASN A 124 -24.88 2.57 0.87
CA ASN A 124 -24.04 1.48 0.40
C ASN A 124 -24.03 0.32 1.39
N ASP A 125 -25.20 -0.27 1.60
CA ASP A 125 -25.46 -1.39 2.53
C ASP A 125 -24.60 -2.65 2.27
N LYS A 126 -24.17 -2.85 1.02
CA LYS A 126 -23.28 -3.96 0.61
C LYS A 126 -21.82 -3.80 1.05
N TRP A 127 -21.41 -2.62 1.52
CA TRP A 127 -20.03 -2.37 1.93
C TRP A 127 -19.80 -2.77 3.38
N SER A 128 -18.67 -3.44 3.66
CA SER A 128 -18.27 -3.72 5.04
C SER A 128 -17.88 -2.43 5.76
N ILE A 129 -18.35 -2.27 7.00
CA ILE A 129 -17.94 -1.18 7.92
C ILE A 129 -16.42 -1.06 7.96
N THR A 130 -15.73 -2.18 8.13
CA THR A 130 -14.28 -2.22 8.29
C THR A 130 -13.54 -1.73 7.05
N VAL A 131 -14.10 -1.96 5.85
CA VAL A 131 -13.55 -1.46 4.60
C VAL A 131 -13.70 0.05 4.52
N VAL A 132 -14.89 0.57 4.84
CA VAL A 132 -15.14 2.01 4.89
C VAL A 132 -14.19 2.67 5.88
N GLU A 133 -14.03 2.10 7.07
CA GLU A 133 -13.10 2.60 8.10
C GLU A 133 -11.64 2.57 7.64
N ALA A 134 -11.19 1.53 6.94
CA ALA A 134 -9.84 1.45 6.39
C ALA A 134 -9.58 2.57 5.37
N HIS A 135 -10.52 2.79 4.45
CA HIS A 135 -10.45 3.88 3.48
C HIS A 135 -10.55 5.26 4.14
N LEU A 136 -11.38 5.39 5.17
CA LEU A 136 -11.52 6.62 5.95
C LEU A 136 -10.22 6.97 6.68
N LYS A 137 -9.58 5.98 7.32
CA LYS A 137 -8.27 6.11 7.95
C LYS A 137 -7.20 6.52 6.93
N ARG A 138 -7.21 5.93 5.74
CA ARG A 138 -6.30 6.31 4.65
C ARG A 138 -6.53 7.76 4.23
N TYR A 139 -7.79 8.17 4.05
CA TYR A 139 -8.16 9.53 3.68
C TYR A 139 -7.76 10.55 4.76
N PHE A 140 -8.01 10.25 6.03
CA PHE A 140 -7.53 11.04 7.18
C PHE A 140 -6.01 11.24 7.12
N ASN A 141 -5.24 10.17 6.93
CA ASN A 141 -3.77 10.27 6.88
C ASN A 141 -3.29 11.12 5.70
N ILE A 142 -3.95 11.02 4.55
CA ILE A 142 -3.66 11.86 3.38
C ILE A 142 -3.90 13.34 3.73
N LYS A 143 -5.09 13.68 4.25
CA LYS A 143 -5.45 15.05 4.64
C LYS A 143 -4.55 15.60 5.75
N ARG A 144 -4.22 14.79 6.76
CA ARG A 144 -3.25 15.11 7.82
C ARG A 144 -1.89 15.48 7.24
N THR A 145 -1.40 14.69 6.28
CA THR A 145 -0.11 14.96 5.63
C THR A 145 -0.18 16.25 4.81
N TYR A 146 -1.30 16.52 4.14
CA TYR A 146 -1.52 17.80 3.45
C TYR A 146 -1.54 18.99 4.41
N SER A 147 -2.31 18.92 5.50
CA SER A 147 -2.39 19.97 6.52
C SER A 147 -1.02 20.27 7.12
N ARG A 148 -0.27 19.24 7.52
CA ARG A 148 1.11 19.40 8.03
C ARG A 148 2.08 20.03 7.03
N ARG A 149 1.89 19.79 5.73
CA ARG A 149 2.70 20.43 4.67
C ARG A 149 2.26 21.86 4.39
N ALA A 150 0.96 22.15 4.46
CA ALA A 150 0.44 23.50 4.28
C ALA A 150 0.97 24.45 5.37
N ASN A 151 1.10 23.94 6.60
CA ASN A 151 1.61 24.70 7.75
C ASN A 151 3.14 24.89 7.75
N ARG A 152 3.85 24.46 6.69
CA ARG A 152 5.31 24.60 6.56
C ARG A 152 5.66 25.34 5.27
N PRO A 153 6.23 26.56 5.33
CA PRO A 153 6.59 27.30 4.13
C PRO A 153 7.57 26.51 3.27
N GLY A 154 7.33 26.48 1.95
CA GLY A 154 8.14 25.77 0.97
C GLY A 154 8.05 24.22 1.00
N ALA A 155 7.39 23.60 1.98
CA ALA A 155 7.33 22.13 2.08
C ALA A 155 6.53 21.49 0.92
N SER A 156 5.51 22.18 0.40
CA SER A 156 4.73 21.71 -0.75
C SER A 156 5.56 21.69 -2.04
N LEU A 157 6.37 22.74 -2.28
CA LEU A 157 7.27 22.81 -3.44
C LEU A 157 8.35 21.74 -3.36
N LYS A 158 9.06 21.63 -2.22
CA LYS A 158 10.06 20.58 -1.99
C LYS A 158 9.50 19.17 -2.19
N HIS A 159 8.26 18.94 -1.75
CA HIS A 159 7.60 17.64 -1.95
C HIS A 159 7.28 17.37 -3.43
N LYS A 160 6.79 18.38 -4.17
CA LYS A 160 6.56 18.27 -5.62
C LYS A 160 7.85 18.01 -6.38
N GLU A 161 8.93 18.70 -6.03
CA GLU A 161 10.27 18.47 -6.59
C GLU A 161 10.75 17.05 -6.32
N GLN A 162 10.64 16.57 -5.08
CA GLN A 162 11.03 15.22 -4.69
C GLN A 162 10.23 14.15 -5.42
N ILE A 163 8.90 14.31 -5.53
CA ILE A 163 8.03 13.38 -6.28
C ILE A 163 8.43 13.37 -7.76
N THR A 164 8.59 14.56 -8.36
CA THR A 164 8.96 14.70 -9.77
C THR A 164 10.29 14.01 -10.05
N ARG A 165 11.30 14.26 -9.20
CA ARG A 165 12.61 13.60 -9.24
C ARG A 165 12.49 12.08 -9.14
N ARG A 166 11.76 11.57 -8.13
CA ARG A 166 11.57 10.12 -7.93
C ARG A 166 10.90 9.48 -9.13
N ASN A 167 9.78 10.04 -9.58
CA ASN A 167 9.05 9.53 -10.74
C ASN A 167 9.90 9.51 -12.01
N ARG A 168 10.76 10.51 -12.20
CA ARG A 168 11.72 10.55 -13.30
C ARG A 168 12.74 9.43 -13.21
N LEU A 169 13.38 9.25 -12.04
CA LEU A 169 14.36 8.19 -11.81
C LEU A 169 13.73 6.81 -12.05
N THR A 170 12.55 6.57 -11.46
CA THR A 170 11.81 5.31 -11.65
C THR A 170 11.48 5.07 -13.12
N ARG A 171 11.00 6.09 -13.85
CA ARG A 171 10.69 5.97 -15.29
C ARG A 171 11.95 5.65 -16.09
N LYS A 172 13.04 6.38 -15.87
CA LYS A 172 14.31 6.18 -16.57
C LYS A 172 14.89 4.79 -16.31
N LEU A 173 14.82 4.32 -15.06
CA LEU A 173 15.23 2.97 -14.70
C LEU A 173 14.39 1.91 -15.42
N LYS A 174 13.06 2.08 -15.37
CA LYS A 174 12.13 1.17 -16.05
C LYS A 174 12.43 1.12 -17.55
N SER A 175 12.53 2.26 -18.22
CA SER A 175 12.86 2.33 -19.64
C SER A 175 14.16 1.60 -20.00
N ARG A 176 15.21 1.73 -19.17
CA ARG A 176 16.49 1.04 -19.40
C ARG A 176 16.40 -0.46 -19.14
N LYS A 177 15.65 -0.90 -18.12
CA LYS A 177 15.39 -2.32 -17.88
C LYS A 177 14.60 -2.93 -19.03
N ASP A 178 13.56 -2.25 -19.49
CA ASP A 178 12.77 -2.66 -20.67
C ASP A 178 13.68 -2.78 -21.91
N ALA A 179 14.57 -1.80 -22.13
CA ALA A 179 15.52 -1.82 -23.25
C ALA A 179 16.57 -2.93 -23.13
N LEU A 180 17.03 -3.24 -21.92
CA LEU A 180 17.95 -4.36 -21.70
C LEU A 180 17.30 -5.68 -22.11
N GLY A 181 16.03 -5.90 -21.75
CA GLY A 181 15.25 -7.06 -22.20
C GLY A 181 15.11 -7.15 -23.73
N MET A 182 15.06 -6.00 -24.42
CA MET A 182 15.03 -5.97 -25.89
C MET A 182 16.38 -6.25 -26.54
N LEU A 183 17.48 -6.15 -25.80
CA LEU A 183 18.84 -6.42 -26.26
C LEU A 183 19.31 -7.82 -25.88
N GLU A 184 18.46 -8.63 -25.26
CA GLU A 184 18.80 -10.00 -24.85
C GLU A 184 19.29 -10.87 -26.01
N SER A 185 18.77 -10.65 -27.22
CA SER A 185 19.20 -11.34 -28.44
C SER A 185 20.45 -10.76 -29.11
N GLU A 186 20.80 -9.50 -28.81
CA GLU A 186 21.90 -8.77 -29.47
C GLU A 186 23.18 -8.73 -28.64
N TRP A 187 23.06 -8.84 -27.32
CA TRP A 187 24.18 -8.76 -26.39
C TRP A 187 24.49 -10.13 -25.79
N SER A 188 25.76 -10.35 -25.43
CA SER A 188 26.14 -11.55 -24.70
C SER A 188 25.47 -11.59 -23.32
N GLU A 189 25.14 -12.79 -22.85
CA GLU A 189 24.58 -13.00 -21.51
C GLU A 189 25.45 -12.37 -20.41
N THR A 190 26.77 -12.49 -20.55
CA THR A 190 27.75 -11.85 -19.65
C THR A 190 27.64 -10.32 -19.60
N LYS A 191 27.33 -9.69 -20.74
CA LYS A 191 27.12 -8.24 -20.84
C LYS A 191 25.77 -7.86 -20.25
N ILE A 192 24.73 -8.64 -20.50
CA ILE A 192 23.40 -8.42 -19.95
C ILE A 192 23.42 -8.48 -18.43
N ALA A 193 24.01 -9.53 -17.85
CA ALA A 193 24.15 -9.68 -16.41
C ALA A 193 24.92 -8.51 -15.78
N ARG A 194 26.07 -8.14 -16.37
CA ARG A 194 26.89 -7.01 -15.91
C ARG A 194 26.14 -5.68 -15.96
N VAL A 195 25.38 -5.43 -17.03
CA VAL A 195 24.61 -4.19 -17.17
C VAL A 195 23.38 -4.22 -16.27
N GLY A 196 22.71 -5.37 -16.11
CA GLY A 196 21.59 -5.54 -15.20
C GLY A 196 21.95 -5.21 -13.75
N ALA A 197 23.13 -5.63 -13.30
CA ALA A 197 23.64 -5.36 -11.95
C ALA A 197 23.78 -3.86 -11.63
N ILE A 198 24.06 -3.02 -12.62
CA ILE A 198 24.23 -1.57 -12.44
C ILE A 198 22.94 -0.78 -12.75
N LEU A 199 21.83 -1.42 -13.14
CA LEU A 199 20.55 -0.75 -13.35
C LEU A 199 19.83 -0.48 -12.01
N THR A 200 20.48 0.35 -11.18
CA THR A 200 20.00 0.83 -9.89
C THR A 200 19.94 2.36 -9.86
N GLU A 201 19.26 2.95 -8.86
CA GLU A 201 19.16 4.41 -8.72
C GLU A 201 20.52 5.12 -8.56
N GLU A 202 21.54 4.38 -8.15
CA GLU A 202 22.92 4.82 -7.96
C GLU A 202 23.63 5.19 -9.26
N TYR A 203 23.38 4.42 -10.32
CA TYR A 203 24.01 4.63 -11.63
C TYR A 203 23.10 5.38 -12.62
N ILE A 204 21.89 5.79 -12.23
CA ILE A 204 21.10 6.68 -13.07
C ILE A 204 21.71 8.08 -12.97
N SER A 205 21.93 8.72 -14.13
CA SER A 205 22.57 10.03 -14.22
C SER A 205 21.89 11.05 -13.31
N SER A 206 22.68 12.04 -12.85
CA SER A 206 22.20 13.22 -12.14
C SER A 206 21.40 14.10 -13.11
N ASP A 207 20.17 13.68 -13.28
CA ASP A 207 19.14 14.30 -14.07
C ASP A 207 18.57 15.49 -13.27
N GLU A 208 19.44 16.43 -12.90
CA GLU A 208 19.03 17.68 -12.24
C GLU A 208 18.46 18.63 -13.29
N GLU A 209 17.17 18.93 -13.18
CA GLU A 209 16.58 20.05 -13.88
C GLU A 209 17.05 21.30 -13.13
N ASP A 210 17.94 22.08 -13.74
CA ASP A 210 17.87 23.51 -13.49
C ASP A 210 16.54 23.94 -14.08
N ILE A 211 15.59 24.25 -13.20
CA ILE A 211 14.42 25.02 -13.57
C ILE A 211 14.96 26.41 -13.92
N ASN A 212 15.52 26.58 -15.13
CA ASN A 212 15.68 27.91 -15.67
C ASN A 212 14.27 28.48 -15.79
N GLU A 213 13.93 29.38 -14.87
CA GLU A 213 12.64 30.07 -14.80
C GLU A 213 12.40 30.95 -16.04
N GLU A 214 13.45 31.23 -16.81
CA GLU A 214 13.42 32.15 -17.96
C GLU A 214 12.59 31.68 -19.17
N ASP A 215 12.36 30.38 -19.36
CA ASP A 215 11.52 29.91 -20.48
C ASP A 215 10.11 29.53 -20.02
N SER A 216 9.37 30.56 -19.60
CA SER A 216 7.98 30.49 -19.14
C SER A 216 6.99 30.10 -20.25
N SER A 217 7.43 30.08 -21.52
CA SER A 217 6.56 29.87 -22.69
C SER A 217 6.29 28.39 -23.01
N LEU A 218 7.12 27.46 -22.53
CA LEU A 218 7.00 26.04 -22.82
C LEU A 218 6.12 25.33 -21.78
N LYS A 219 5.20 24.48 -22.28
CA LYS A 219 4.44 23.53 -21.43
C LYS A 219 5.41 22.82 -20.47
N PRO A 220 5.07 22.63 -19.18
CA PRO A 220 6.00 22.09 -18.18
C PRO A 220 6.64 20.74 -18.57
N ASN A 221 5.95 19.95 -19.39
CA ASN A 221 6.44 18.66 -19.87
C ASN A 221 7.43 18.73 -21.04
N CYS A 222 7.66 19.91 -21.61
CA CYS A 222 8.48 20.14 -22.80
C CYS A 222 9.77 20.94 -22.53
N ARG A 223 10.03 21.33 -21.28
CA ARG A 223 11.26 22.08 -20.95
C ARG A 223 12.50 21.22 -21.24
N PRO A 224 13.56 21.79 -21.86
CA PRO A 224 14.79 21.06 -22.13
C PRO A 224 15.44 20.63 -20.81
N LYS A 225 15.80 19.35 -20.72
CA LYS A 225 16.36 18.77 -19.51
C LYS A 225 17.86 18.79 -19.58
N LEU A 226 18.50 19.57 -18.71
CA LEU A 226 19.93 19.48 -18.51
C LEU A 226 20.25 18.15 -17.82
N VAL A 227 21.21 17.40 -18.34
CA VAL A 227 21.75 16.21 -17.67
C VAL A 227 23.18 16.51 -17.31
N LYS A 228 23.48 16.53 -16.00
CA LYS A 228 24.84 16.73 -15.50
C LYS A 228 25.62 15.43 -15.65
N LYS A 229 26.85 15.50 -16.17
CA LYS A 229 27.74 14.32 -16.28
C LYS A 229 28.21 13.93 -14.87
N LEU A 230 28.16 12.65 -14.52
CA LEU A 230 28.79 12.15 -13.30
C LEU A 230 30.31 12.24 -13.44
N THR A 231 31.00 12.81 -12.46
CA THR A 231 32.46 13.02 -12.51
C THR A 231 33.22 11.71 -12.57
N TRP A 232 32.76 10.71 -11.81
CA TRP A 232 33.34 9.38 -11.71
C TRP A 232 32.93 8.41 -12.82
N GLU A 233 31.92 8.73 -13.64
CA GLU A 233 31.36 7.78 -14.61
C GLU A 233 32.29 7.56 -15.82
N SER A 234 32.66 6.30 -16.05
CA SER A 234 33.46 5.90 -17.20
C SER A 234 32.75 6.15 -18.53
N ASP A 235 33.53 6.41 -19.59
CA ASP A 235 32.95 6.57 -20.93
C ASP A 235 32.33 5.27 -21.44
N ARG A 236 32.81 4.10 -20.97
CA ARG A 236 32.20 2.80 -21.27
C ARG A 236 30.79 2.71 -20.69
N LEU A 237 30.60 3.09 -19.43
CA LEU A 237 29.29 3.14 -18.78
C LEU A 237 28.35 4.14 -19.49
N CYS A 238 28.88 5.30 -19.85
CA CYS A 238 28.14 6.31 -20.60
C CYS A 238 27.61 5.78 -21.93
N LYS A 239 28.45 5.06 -22.71
CA LYS A 239 28.05 4.41 -23.97
C LYS A 239 26.98 3.35 -23.77
N VAL A 240 27.08 2.52 -22.73
CA VAL A 240 26.06 1.51 -22.40
C VAL A 240 24.72 2.17 -22.11
N LYS A 241 24.71 3.22 -21.28
CA LYS A 241 23.48 3.97 -20.96
C LYS A 241 22.85 4.61 -22.21
N GLN A 242 23.68 5.17 -23.10
CA GLN A 242 23.22 5.73 -24.37
C GLN A 242 22.57 4.67 -25.27
N ALA A 243 23.20 3.50 -25.41
CA ALA A 243 22.66 2.41 -26.21
C ALA A 243 21.29 1.93 -25.69
N LEU A 244 21.13 1.84 -24.36
CA LEU A 244 19.83 1.51 -23.74
C LEU A 244 18.78 2.59 -23.99
N ASP A 245 19.14 3.87 -23.81
CA ASP A 245 18.23 4.99 -24.02
C ASP A 245 17.79 5.08 -25.51
N GLU A 246 18.71 4.81 -26.44
CA GLU A 246 18.45 4.77 -27.88
C GLU A 246 17.56 3.58 -28.27
N LYS A 247 17.85 2.38 -27.76
CA LYS A 247 17.03 1.19 -28.00
C LYS A 247 15.60 1.36 -27.47
N TYR A 248 15.45 1.94 -26.27
CA TYR A 248 14.12 2.26 -25.76
C TYR A 248 13.40 3.26 -26.67
N ARG A 249 14.12 4.32 -27.08
CA ARG A 249 13.56 5.38 -27.91
C ARG A 249 13.15 4.86 -29.29
N SER A 250 13.87 3.92 -29.88
CA SER A 250 13.55 3.39 -31.21
C SER A 250 12.17 2.72 -31.24
N LYS A 251 11.79 2.00 -30.18
CA LYS A 251 10.48 1.34 -30.01
C LYS A 251 9.30 2.30 -29.82
N LEU A 252 9.55 3.53 -29.35
CA LEU A 252 8.47 4.49 -29.10
C LEU A 252 7.80 4.93 -30.41
N SER A 253 6.48 5.12 -30.36
CA SER A 253 5.71 5.70 -31.46
C SER A 253 6.19 7.13 -31.77
N LYS A 254 5.94 7.62 -32.99
CA LYS A 254 6.28 9.01 -33.38
C LYS A 254 5.67 10.04 -32.42
N ALA A 255 4.43 9.83 -31.96
CA ALA A 255 3.78 10.68 -30.97
C ALA A 255 4.49 10.64 -29.61
N SER A 256 4.84 9.45 -29.12
CA SER A 256 5.57 9.31 -27.86
C SER A 256 6.98 9.90 -27.92
N LYS A 257 7.67 9.77 -29.07
CA LYS A 257 9.00 10.38 -29.30
C LYS A 257 8.98 11.91 -29.20
N LYS A 258 7.88 12.57 -29.61
CA LYS A 258 7.72 14.04 -29.47
C LYS A 258 7.57 14.48 -28.01
N ASN A 259 6.99 13.62 -27.17
CA ASN A 259 6.79 13.88 -25.74
C ASN A 259 8.00 13.54 -24.88
N PHE A 260 9.01 12.86 -25.43
CA PHE A 260 10.31 12.75 -24.78
C PHE A 260 11.06 14.07 -24.95
N ALA A 261 11.06 14.89 -23.90
CA ALA A 261 11.84 16.12 -23.84
C ALA A 261 13.27 15.84 -24.35
N LYS A 262 13.75 16.64 -25.31
CA LYS A 262 15.13 16.57 -25.77
C LYS A 262 16.01 16.85 -24.56
N SER A 263 16.73 15.84 -24.12
CA SER A 263 17.68 15.98 -23.03
C SER A 263 18.98 16.52 -23.60
N THR A 264 19.37 17.71 -23.19
CA THR A 264 20.65 18.30 -23.58
C THR A 264 21.65 17.97 -22.48
N ARG A 265 22.78 17.34 -22.84
CA ARG A 265 23.85 17.15 -21.86
C ARG A 265 24.43 18.52 -21.52
N GLY A 266 24.34 18.89 -20.25
CA GLY A 266 24.92 20.14 -19.79
C GLY A 266 26.44 20.05 -19.70
N LYS A 267 27.10 21.21 -19.72
CA LYS A 267 28.52 21.33 -19.38
C LYS A 267 28.78 21.09 -17.89
N ALA A 268 27.76 21.23 -17.05
CA ALA A 268 27.85 21.04 -15.62
C ALA A 268 28.04 19.57 -15.22
N THR A 269 28.92 19.33 -14.25
CA THR A 269 29.16 18.02 -13.65
C THR A 269 28.38 17.86 -12.35
N SER A 270 28.02 16.61 -12.05
CA SER A 270 27.35 16.23 -10.81
C SER A 270 28.37 16.03 -9.69
N ILE A 271 28.05 16.50 -8.49
CA ILE A 271 28.87 16.33 -7.26
C ILE A 271 28.66 14.94 -6.64
N ARG A 272 27.62 14.20 -7.07
CA ARG A 272 27.32 12.84 -6.58
C ARG A 272 28.53 11.91 -6.67
N GLU A 273 28.88 11.31 -5.54
CA GLU A 273 29.97 10.35 -5.40
C GLU A 273 29.67 9.01 -6.09
N ALA A 274 30.73 8.23 -6.30
CA ALA A 274 30.61 6.88 -6.82
C ALA A 274 30.01 5.95 -5.75
N PRO A 275 29.24 4.92 -6.15
CA PRO A 275 28.80 3.88 -5.23
C PRO A 275 29.99 3.17 -4.59
N GLU A 276 29.89 2.82 -3.31
CA GLU A 276 30.99 2.23 -2.52
C GLU A 276 31.56 0.95 -3.16
N ASN A 277 30.68 0.14 -3.74
CA ASN A 277 31.04 -1.11 -4.42
C ASN A 277 30.95 -1.00 -5.95
N ALA A 278 31.34 0.14 -6.51
CA ALA A 278 31.26 0.37 -7.94
C ALA A 278 32.22 -0.54 -8.73
N PRO A 279 31.73 -1.33 -9.71
CA PRO A 279 32.61 -2.14 -10.54
C PRO A 279 33.63 -1.26 -11.26
N SER A 280 34.90 -1.68 -11.31
CA SER A 280 36.01 -0.87 -11.87
C SER A 280 35.73 -0.33 -13.28
N TRP A 281 35.07 -1.11 -14.14
CA TRP A 281 34.71 -0.70 -15.50
C TRP A 281 33.73 0.48 -15.57
N THR A 282 33.02 0.78 -14.47
CA THR A 282 32.06 1.89 -14.36
C THR A 282 32.70 3.20 -13.92
N LEU A 283 33.92 3.13 -13.36
CA LEU A 283 34.66 4.26 -12.86
C LEU A 283 35.61 4.78 -13.93
N LYS A 284 35.81 6.10 -13.99
CA LYS A 284 36.96 6.66 -14.71
C LYS A 284 38.21 6.22 -13.96
N LEU A 285 39.07 5.49 -14.67
CA LEU A 285 40.45 5.27 -14.27
C LEU A 285 41.22 6.59 -14.37
#